data_AF-A0A9K3L4A8-F1
#
_entry.id   AF-A0A9K3L4A8-F1
#
_cell.length_a   1.000
_cell.length_b   1.000
_cell.length_c   1.000
_cell.angle_alpha   90.00
_cell.angle_beta   90.00
_cell.angle_gamma   90.00
#
_symmetry.space_group_name_H-M   'P 1'
#
loop_
_entity.id
_entity.type
_entity.pdbx_description
1 polymer ?
#
loop_
_entity_poly.entity_id
_entity_poly.type
_entity_poly.pdbx_seq_one_letter_code
_entity_poly.pdbx_strand_id
1 'polypeptide(L)'
;MVRSAPRRYSFYLSNTKFLALLVAFYVCSLSSNRYFLCVRAEEQVTWTPSDDADDEPSLPLSLKMRKQLLQLHQAISQADDPVGMLEQVAAQNQMSGAELGKMLEKNYRDLQQDPSLLQPKTLPRAIFKALASLGVMVSQLAKKHPRSFGLSALTLILICYTLFVVPRTGLQMSSSKGLLSKGPTTMFSPPDRYVKKLLRRKSDDDRSGKPLSLSIRTVKTEWDDLLTPLQDEEDGVQVHVLPRKHELRQAISAQYTLSPDELLEEFPLGGATKAEIKQERDYIVDMLVSNAEKLLEERNFIEFSSTTSGTDSDNGSPLIRNVILSDDDDGDGDNKKVGVLVVRGLGDFGRHGLLFYKVTNHVPVYSDADDDSSSLTVTTLKNMGFFDGQIHIHVKRLPDHDGMLLVQVSLAVPKGGRRISNTMGQFIVSELARSILQSSSRRTKQTLARKSQNRRYKASGQRRANERRQTRTNRERLLEEMAEDRRRRWQRANPNAGSYRPSNRRQMSPNNC
;
A
#
# COMPACT_ATOMS: atom_id res chain seq x y z
N MET A 1 0.99 33.17 -72.30
CA MET A 1 1.75 33.79 -71.20
C MET A 1 0.82 34.01 -70.01
N VAL A 2 0.84 33.14 -69.01
CA VAL A 2 0.00 33.25 -67.79
C VAL A 2 0.96 33.42 -66.62
N ARG A 3 0.96 34.61 -66.00
CA ARG A 3 1.79 34.93 -64.82
C ARG A 3 1.17 34.30 -63.58
N SER A 4 1.89 33.37 -62.95
CA SER A 4 1.56 32.80 -61.65
C SER A 4 1.95 33.77 -60.52
N ALA A 5 1.00 34.07 -59.64
CA ALA A 5 1.24 34.82 -58.41
C ALA A 5 1.67 33.87 -57.28
N PRO A 6 2.65 34.23 -56.44
CA PRO A 6 3.07 33.40 -55.32
C PRO A 6 2.07 33.49 -54.16
N ARG A 7 1.49 32.35 -53.76
CA ARG A 7 0.70 32.22 -52.52
C ARG A 7 1.64 32.33 -51.32
N ARG A 8 1.59 33.46 -50.60
CA ARG A 8 2.21 33.60 -49.27
C ARG A 8 1.37 32.84 -48.24
N TYR A 9 1.85 31.69 -47.77
CA TYR A 9 1.30 31.03 -46.58
C TYR A 9 1.84 31.75 -45.33
N SER A 10 1.02 32.60 -44.74
CA SER A 10 1.30 33.16 -43.41
C SER A 10 0.94 32.12 -42.35
N PHE A 11 1.96 31.46 -41.80
CA PHE A 11 1.80 30.59 -40.64
C PHE A 11 1.66 31.46 -39.38
N TYR A 12 0.41 31.84 -39.06
CA TYR A 12 0.07 32.30 -37.72
C TYR A 12 0.06 31.09 -36.77
N LEU A 13 1.22 30.73 -36.20
CA LEU A 13 1.22 29.95 -34.97
C LEU A 13 0.62 30.84 -33.88
N SER A 14 -0.50 30.41 -33.29
CA SER A 14 -1.09 31.10 -32.14
C SER A 14 -0.06 31.16 -31.00
N ASN A 15 0.02 32.30 -30.30
CA ASN A 15 0.96 32.52 -29.19
C ASN A 15 0.91 31.42 -28.11
N THR A 16 -0.22 30.72 -27.98
CA THR A 16 -0.39 29.56 -27.10
C THR A 16 0.45 28.35 -27.51
N LYS A 17 0.65 28.12 -28.81
CA LYS A 17 1.45 27.01 -29.33
C LYS A 17 2.95 27.27 -29.18
N PHE A 18 3.37 28.53 -29.32
CA PHE A 18 4.77 28.92 -29.12
C PHE A 18 5.17 28.84 -27.63
N LEU A 19 4.28 29.27 -26.73
CA LEU A 19 4.48 29.15 -25.28
C LEU A 19 4.59 27.68 -24.85
N ALA A 20 3.72 26.80 -25.37
CA ALA A 20 3.76 25.38 -25.06
C ALA A 20 5.05 24.70 -25.55
N LEU A 21 5.58 25.13 -26.69
CA LEU A 21 6.84 24.62 -27.25
C LEU A 21 8.05 25.10 -26.44
N LEU A 22 8.05 26.37 -25.99
CA LEU A 22 9.07 26.91 -25.08
C LEU A 22 9.05 26.23 -23.71
N VAL A 23 7.87 25.96 -23.14
CA VAL A 23 7.74 25.20 -21.88
C VAL A 23 8.26 23.77 -22.06
N ALA A 24 7.94 23.11 -23.18
CA ALA A 24 8.44 21.77 -23.48
C ALA A 24 9.98 21.74 -23.65
N PHE A 25 10.55 22.71 -24.35
CA PHE A 25 12.00 22.81 -24.57
C PHE A 25 12.76 23.09 -23.25
N TYR A 26 12.23 23.98 -22.41
CA TYR A 26 12.86 24.34 -21.13
C TYR A 26 12.79 23.18 -20.13
N VAL A 27 11.67 22.44 -20.07
CA VAL A 27 11.54 21.28 -19.19
C VAL A 27 12.41 20.10 -19.67
N CYS A 28 12.60 19.91 -20.98
CA CYS A 28 13.57 18.94 -21.51
C CYS A 28 15.03 19.33 -21.23
N SER A 29 15.36 20.62 -21.10
CA SER A 29 16.71 21.04 -20.68
C SER A 29 16.98 20.84 -19.18
N LEU A 30 15.95 20.89 -18.34
CA LEU A 30 16.06 20.67 -16.89
C LEU A 30 16.13 19.19 -16.50
N SER A 31 15.73 18.26 -17.38
CA SER A 31 15.94 16.82 -17.14
C SER A 31 17.41 16.37 -17.19
N SER A 32 18.36 17.27 -17.47
CA SER A 32 19.81 16.98 -17.47
C SER A 32 20.58 17.50 -16.26
N ASN A 33 19.96 18.19 -15.28
CA ASN A 33 20.67 18.64 -14.08
C ASN A 33 19.96 18.16 -12.79
N ARG A 34 20.58 17.17 -12.14
CA ARG A 34 20.08 16.44 -10.98
C ARG A 34 20.57 17.07 -9.67
N TYR A 35 19.72 17.80 -8.95
CA TYR A 35 19.76 17.94 -7.49
C TYR A 35 18.36 18.30 -6.99
N PHE A 36 17.69 17.39 -6.28
CA PHE A 36 16.45 17.70 -5.53
C PHE A 36 16.61 17.29 -4.06
N LEU A 37 16.58 18.30 -3.19
CA LEU A 37 16.45 18.18 -1.74
C LEU A 37 15.02 17.76 -1.40
N CYS A 38 14.85 16.59 -0.79
CA CYS A 38 13.59 16.11 -0.25
C CYS A 38 13.51 16.49 1.23
N VAL A 39 12.61 17.41 1.61
CA VAL A 39 12.31 17.72 3.01
C VAL A 39 11.03 16.97 3.39
N ARG A 40 11.17 15.94 4.22
CA ARG A 40 10.06 15.25 4.90
C ARG A 40 9.92 15.82 6.31
N ALA A 41 8.72 16.21 6.69
CA ALA A 41 8.35 16.53 8.06
C ALA A 41 7.12 15.69 8.42
N GLU A 42 7.35 14.61 9.15
CA GLU A 42 6.32 13.89 9.90
C GLU A 42 6.81 13.82 11.34
N GLU A 43 6.12 14.51 12.25
CA GLU A 43 6.44 14.57 13.67
C GLU A 43 5.31 13.82 14.41
N GLN A 44 5.60 12.59 14.84
CA GLN A 44 4.78 11.84 15.79
C GLN A 44 5.16 12.27 17.21
N VAL A 45 4.15 12.55 18.02
CA VAL A 45 4.31 13.03 19.39
C VAL A 45 4.48 11.84 20.33
N THR A 46 5.68 11.71 20.89
CA THR A 46 5.99 10.82 22.01
C THR A 46 6.63 11.68 23.10
N TRP A 47 6.10 11.65 24.32
CA TRP A 47 6.67 12.41 25.44
C TRP A 47 7.95 11.71 25.89
N THR A 48 9.11 12.29 25.62
CA THR A 48 10.39 11.83 26.16
C THR A 48 10.66 12.58 27.47
N PRO A 49 10.75 11.87 28.62
CA PRO A 49 11.25 12.46 29.86
C PRO A 49 12.66 13.03 29.63
N SER A 50 12.98 14.18 30.23
CA SER A 50 14.34 14.70 30.24
C SER A 50 15.17 13.98 31.30
N ASP A 51 16.37 13.52 30.93
CA ASP A 51 17.32 12.84 31.83
C ASP A 51 18.10 13.81 32.77
N ASP A 52 17.75 15.09 32.81
CA ASP A 52 18.43 16.09 33.63
C ASP A 52 17.97 15.99 35.10
N ALA A 53 18.93 15.73 35.99
CA ALA A 53 18.75 15.37 37.41
C ALA A 53 18.35 16.54 38.35
N ASP A 54 17.78 17.62 37.81
CA ASP A 54 17.17 18.68 38.60
C ASP A 54 15.66 18.40 38.67
N ASP A 55 15.10 18.29 39.88
CA ASP A 55 13.74 17.83 40.24
C ASP A 55 12.54 18.61 39.63
N GLU A 56 12.76 19.39 38.56
CA GLU A 56 11.72 20.14 37.87
C GLU A 56 11.25 19.45 36.57
N PRO A 57 9.95 19.14 36.43
CA PRO A 57 9.42 18.58 35.20
C PRO A 57 9.66 19.54 34.02
N SER A 58 10.23 19.00 32.94
CA SER A 58 10.47 19.75 31.71
C SER A 58 9.15 20.05 31.00
N LEU A 59 8.94 21.32 30.68
CA LEU A 59 7.73 21.73 29.96
C LEU A 59 7.85 21.39 28.47
N PRO A 60 6.73 21.02 27.81
CA PRO A 60 6.74 20.80 26.38
C PRO A 60 7.27 22.03 25.61
N LEU A 61 8.14 21.76 24.64
CA LEU A 61 8.71 22.77 23.73
C LEU A 61 7.65 23.35 22.78
N SER A 62 6.57 22.60 22.50
CA SER A 62 5.55 23.06 21.56
C SER A 62 4.52 23.97 22.22
N LEU A 63 4.28 25.13 21.58
CA LEU A 63 3.30 26.13 22.01
C LEU A 63 1.86 25.57 22.00
N LYS A 64 1.57 24.62 21.09
CA LYS A 64 0.28 23.93 21.02
C LYS A 64 0.03 23.10 22.28
N MET A 65 1.02 22.35 22.75
CA MET A 65 0.92 21.58 23.99
C MET A 65 0.80 22.49 25.22
N ARG A 66 1.56 23.59 25.27
CA ARG A 66 1.43 24.58 26.36
C ARG A 66 0.02 25.19 26.44
N LYS A 67 -0.64 25.43 25.29
CA LYS A 67 -2.05 25.87 25.23
C LYS A 67 -3.02 24.79 25.69
N GLN A 68 -2.78 23.53 25.33
CA GLN A 68 -3.58 22.40 25.81
C GLN A 68 -3.47 22.24 27.34
N LEU A 69 -2.26 22.37 27.91
CA LEU A 69 -2.05 22.36 29.35
C LEU A 69 -2.77 23.52 30.06
N LEU A 70 -2.82 24.71 29.47
CA LEU A 70 -3.56 25.84 30.03
C LEU A 70 -5.08 25.60 30.01
N GLN A 71 -5.61 25.04 28.90
CA GLN A 71 -7.01 24.63 28.82
C GLN A 71 -7.35 23.54 29.84
N LEU A 72 -6.43 22.59 30.04
CA LEU A 72 -6.57 21.52 31.02
C LEU A 72 -6.55 22.06 32.45
N HIS A 73 -5.66 23.02 32.75
CA HIS A 73 -5.64 23.70 34.04
C HIS A 73 -6.96 24.43 34.33
N GLN A 74 -7.50 25.14 33.33
CA GLN A 74 -8.79 25.83 33.46
C GLN A 74 -9.94 24.84 33.65
N ALA A 75 -9.95 23.73 32.91
CA ALA A 75 -10.97 22.69 33.04
C ALA A 75 -10.94 22.02 34.43
N ILE A 76 -9.76 21.71 34.95
CA ILE A 76 -9.59 21.15 36.30
C ILE A 76 -10.06 22.16 37.36
N SER A 77 -9.72 23.44 37.21
CA SER A 77 -10.14 24.49 38.17
C SER A 77 -11.65 24.74 38.23
N GLN A 78 -12.38 24.34 37.17
CA GLN A 78 -13.83 24.52 37.04
C GLN A 78 -14.62 23.24 37.33
N ALA A 79 -13.96 22.11 37.57
CA ALA A 79 -14.61 20.84 37.86
C ALA A 79 -15.12 20.79 39.31
N ASP A 80 -16.23 20.09 39.54
CA ASP A 80 -16.81 19.89 40.88
C ASP A 80 -15.87 19.09 41.81
N ASP A 81 -15.03 18.21 41.23
CA ASP A 81 -13.95 17.49 41.92
C ASP A 81 -12.61 17.64 41.19
N PRO A 82 -11.83 18.69 41.50
CA PRO A 82 -10.56 18.99 40.82
C PRO A 82 -9.48 17.95 41.10
N VAL A 83 -9.50 17.30 42.27
CA VAL A 83 -8.48 16.33 42.67
C VAL A 83 -8.67 15.02 41.91
N GLY A 84 -9.91 14.51 41.86
CA GLY A 84 -10.23 13.30 41.11
C GLY A 84 -9.98 13.43 39.60
N MET A 85 -10.32 14.59 39.02
CA MET A 85 -10.08 14.85 37.59
C MET A 85 -8.57 14.91 37.25
N LEU A 86 -7.78 15.50 38.13
CA LEU A 86 -6.32 15.59 37.95
C LEU A 86 -5.67 14.20 37.99
N GLU A 87 -6.05 13.34 38.94
CA GLU A 87 -5.55 11.96 39.03
C GLU A 87 -5.96 11.12 37.81
N GLN A 88 -7.18 11.30 37.31
CA GLN A 88 -7.67 10.59 36.12
C GLN A 88 -6.87 10.96 34.86
N VAL A 89 -6.61 12.25 34.64
CA VAL A 89 -5.80 12.72 33.51
C VAL A 89 -4.35 12.27 33.64
N ALA A 90 -3.80 12.29 34.85
CA ALA A 90 -2.44 11.83 35.11
C ALA A 90 -2.29 10.33 34.80
N ALA A 91 -3.24 9.51 35.23
CA ALA A 91 -3.27 8.07 34.96
C ALA A 91 -3.35 7.76 33.45
N GLN A 92 -4.12 8.53 32.68
CA GLN A 92 -4.18 8.38 31.21
C GLN A 92 -2.86 8.69 30.51
N ASN A 93 -2.05 9.58 31.09
CA ASN A 93 -0.77 10.00 30.53
C ASN A 93 0.44 9.29 31.18
N GLN A 94 0.20 8.23 31.97
CA GLN A 94 1.25 7.44 32.64
C GLN A 94 2.17 8.28 33.56
N MET A 95 1.63 9.35 34.16
CA MET A 95 2.35 10.23 35.09
C MET A 95 1.63 10.33 36.42
N SER A 96 2.33 10.76 37.46
CA SER A 96 1.70 10.96 38.78
C SER A 96 0.88 12.24 38.82
N GLY A 97 -0.18 12.29 39.63
CA GLY A 97 -0.97 13.52 39.82
C GLY A 97 -0.11 14.68 40.32
N ALA A 98 0.81 14.43 41.26
CA ALA A 98 1.72 15.46 41.75
C ALA A 98 2.62 16.05 40.66
N GLU A 99 3.09 15.21 39.73
CA GLU A 99 3.93 15.62 38.60
C GLU A 99 3.15 16.45 37.56
N LEU A 100 1.94 16.01 37.21
CA LEU A 100 1.05 16.77 36.33
C LEU A 100 0.69 18.13 36.95
N GLY A 101 0.40 18.16 38.26
CA GLY A 101 0.13 19.39 39.01
C GLY A 101 1.27 20.40 38.92
N LYS A 102 2.51 19.95 39.21
CA LYS A 102 3.72 20.78 39.06
C LYS A 102 3.91 21.29 37.63
N MET A 103 3.62 20.46 36.63
CA MET A 103 3.73 20.84 35.23
C MET A 103 2.70 21.91 34.82
N LEU A 104 1.46 21.81 35.29
CA LEU A 104 0.42 22.81 35.06
C LEU A 104 0.76 24.15 35.72
N GLU A 105 1.24 24.11 36.96
CA GLU A 105 1.61 25.31 37.71
C GLU A 105 2.84 26.01 37.10
N LYS A 106 3.86 25.25 36.71
CA LYS A 106 5.04 25.77 36.00
C LYS A 106 4.66 26.39 34.66
N ASN A 107 3.80 25.73 33.87
CA ASN A 107 3.31 26.27 32.60
C ASN A 107 2.51 27.57 32.80
N TYR A 108 1.67 27.63 33.83
CA TYR A 108 0.91 28.83 34.16
C TYR A 108 1.83 29.99 34.54
N ARG A 109 2.85 29.73 35.38
CA ARG A 109 3.86 30.71 35.78
C ARG A 109 4.70 31.20 34.61
N ASP A 110 5.17 30.30 33.74
CA ASP A 110 5.93 30.64 32.55
C ASP A 110 5.14 31.54 31.58
N LEU A 111 3.84 31.27 31.42
CA LEU A 111 2.97 32.06 30.54
C LEU A 111 2.60 33.42 31.15
N GLN A 112 2.58 33.55 32.47
CA GLN A 112 2.44 34.85 33.14
C GLN A 112 3.73 35.69 33.06
N GLN A 113 4.90 35.05 33.18
CA GLN A 113 6.19 35.73 33.10
C GLN A 113 6.51 36.18 31.68
N ASP A 114 6.10 35.42 30.67
CA ASP A 114 6.37 35.73 29.28
C ASP A 114 5.09 35.70 28.42
N PRO A 115 4.22 36.75 28.52
CA PRO A 115 2.97 36.84 27.76
C PRO A 115 3.22 36.91 26.24
N SER A 116 4.46 37.13 25.82
CA SER A 116 4.89 37.09 24.42
C SER A 116 4.76 35.70 23.78
N LEU A 117 4.77 34.63 24.60
CA LEU A 117 4.58 33.24 24.15
C LEU A 117 3.14 32.94 23.72
N LEU A 118 2.15 33.70 24.20
CA LEU A 118 0.74 33.54 23.83
C LEU A 118 0.35 34.32 22.59
N GLN A 119 1.09 35.39 22.28
CA GLN A 119 0.85 36.15 21.06
C GLN A 119 1.21 35.27 19.86
N PRO A 120 0.30 35.11 18.87
CA PRO A 120 0.69 34.48 17.62
C PRO A 120 1.90 35.24 17.11
N LYS A 121 3.05 34.56 16.91
CA LYS A 121 4.25 35.17 16.33
C LYS A 121 3.81 35.88 15.06
N THR A 122 3.56 37.18 15.15
CA THR A 122 3.31 38.02 13.99
C THR A 122 4.56 37.83 13.14
N LEU A 123 4.37 37.45 11.88
CA LEU A 123 5.47 37.21 10.95
C LEU A 123 6.54 38.28 11.18
N PRO A 124 7.76 37.91 11.62
CA PRO A 124 8.69 38.87 12.19
C PRO A 124 8.87 40.02 11.19
N ARG A 125 8.80 41.27 11.66
CA ARG A 125 8.98 42.47 10.83
C ARG A 125 10.23 42.40 9.94
N ALA A 126 11.22 41.61 10.35
CA ALA A 126 12.40 41.25 9.57
C ALA A 126 12.07 40.59 8.22
N ILE A 127 11.08 39.69 8.14
CA ILE A 127 10.63 39.06 6.88
C ILE A 127 10.02 40.10 5.96
N PHE A 128 9.19 41.02 6.47
CA PHE A 128 8.63 42.10 5.65
C PHE A 128 9.72 43.05 5.14
N LYS A 129 10.72 43.39 5.97
CA LYS A 129 11.87 44.19 5.54
C LYS A 129 12.72 43.47 4.50
N ALA A 130 12.92 42.16 4.64
CA ALA A 130 13.64 41.34 3.67
C ALA A 130 12.86 41.21 2.34
N LEU A 131 11.53 41.06 2.39
CA LEU A 131 10.69 41.05 1.20
C LEU A 131 10.67 42.41 0.50
N ALA A 132 10.63 43.51 1.26
CA ALA A 132 10.71 44.86 0.71
C ALA A 132 12.07 45.14 0.07
N SER A 133 13.19 44.74 0.71
CA SER A 133 14.53 44.93 0.14
C SER A 133 14.75 44.08 -1.12
N LEU A 134 14.24 42.84 -1.13
CA LEU A 134 14.20 42.00 -2.32
C LEU A 134 13.40 42.67 -3.44
N GLY A 135 12.23 43.24 -3.12
CA GLY A 135 11.39 43.95 -4.10
C GLY A 135 12.10 45.14 -4.74
N VAL A 136 12.86 45.92 -3.96
CA VAL A 136 13.66 47.04 -4.47
C VAL A 136 14.80 46.54 -5.38
N MET A 137 15.51 45.49 -4.98
CA MET A 137 16.55 44.87 -5.82
C MET A 137 15.98 44.36 -7.14
N VAL A 138 14.86 43.65 -7.10
CA VAL A 138 14.14 43.15 -8.28
C VAL A 138 13.72 44.29 -9.21
N SER A 139 13.20 45.39 -8.66
CA SER A 139 12.81 46.58 -9.43
C SER A 139 13.99 47.27 -10.11
N GLN A 140 15.13 47.39 -9.43
CA GLN A 140 16.34 47.96 -10.01
C GLN A 140 16.91 47.06 -11.11
N LEU A 141 16.88 45.73 -10.93
CA LEU A 141 17.32 44.77 -11.94
C LEU A 141 16.43 44.84 -13.20
N ALA A 142 15.12 44.97 -13.01
CA ALA A 142 14.14 45.11 -14.10
C ALA A 142 14.36 46.37 -14.94
N LYS A 143 14.73 47.49 -14.31
CA LYS A 143 15.04 48.75 -15.01
C LYS A 143 16.33 48.67 -15.81
N LYS A 144 17.38 48.05 -15.27
CA LYS A 144 18.69 47.94 -15.93
C LYS A 144 18.69 46.97 -17.11
N HIS A 145 17.98 45.85 -17.00
CA HIS A 145 17.96 44.83 -18.04
C HIS A 145 16.55 44.25 -18.28
N PRO A 146 15.65 44.99 -18.94
CA PRO A 146 14.24 44.62 -19.03
C PRO A 146 13.98 43.30 -19.77
N ARG A 147 14.76 42.99 -20.81
CA ARG A 147 14.60 41.76 -21.60
C ARG A 147 15.04 40.51 -20.84
N SER A 148 16.24 40.53 -20.25
CA SER A 148 16.73 39.39 -19.47
C SER A 148 15.92 39.21 -18.19
N PHE A 149 15.53 40.30 -17.53
CA PHE A 149 14.64 40.26 -16.37
C PHE A 149 13.30 39.61 -16.70
N GLY A 150 12.67 39.99 -17.81
CA GLY A 150 11.40 39.39 -18.26
C GLY A 150 11.51 37.89 -18.49
N LEU A 151 12.59 37.43 -19.15
CA LEU A 151 12.84 36.00 -19.34
C LEU A 151 13.11 35.29 -18.01
N SER A 152 13.96 35.86 -17.13
CA SER A 152 14.25 35.25 -15.83
C SER A 152 13.01 35.17 -14.94
N ALA A 153 12.18 36.22 -14.92
CA ALA A 153 10.95 36.26 -14.16
C ALA A 153 9.95 35.22 -14.68
N LEU A 154 9.80 35.11 -16.00
CA LEU A 154 8.96 34.09 -16.62
C LEU A 154 9.46 32.67 -16.29
N THR A 155 10.78 32.43 -16.34
CA THR A 155 11.34 31.13 -15.95
C THR A 155 11.14 30.82 -14.47
N LEU A 156 11.29 31.81 -13.58
CA LEU A 156 11.05 31.65 -12.14
C LEU A 156 9.58 31.34 -11.87
N ILE A 157 8.66 32.09 -12.50
CA ILE A 157 7.22 31.83 -12.39
C ILE A 157 6.89 30.42 -12.88
N LEU A 158 7.49 29.98 -13.98
CA LEU A 158 7.30 28.64 -14.52
C LEU A 158 7.85 27.57 -13.57
N ILE A 159 9.04 27.77 -12.99
CA ILE A 159 9.61 26.88 -11.98
C ILE A 159 8.69 26.81 -10.75
N CYS A 160 8.30 27.95 -10.17
CA CYS A 160 7.38 28.00 -9.04
C CYS A 160 6.03 27.32 -9.36
N TYR A 161 5.50 27.55 -10.56
CA TYR A 161 4.28 26.90 -11.03
C TYR A 161 4.46 25.38 -11.08
N THR A 162 5.56 24.87 -11.66
CA THR A 162 5.85 23.43 -11.70
C THR A 162 5.99 22.86 -10.29
N LEU A 163 6.78 23.48 -9.41
CA LEU A 163 6.97 23.03 -8.02
C LEU A 163 5.65 22.96 -7.25
N PHE A 164 4.71 23.86 -7.52
CA PHE A 164 3.39 23.87 -6.87
C PHE A 164 2.40 22.86 -7.47
N VAL A 165 2.44 22.67 -8.80
CA VAL A 165 1.45 21.87 -9.54
C VAL A 165 1.82 20.40 -9.64
N VAL A 166 3.11 20.06 -9.78
CA VAL A 166 3.61 18.67 -9.83
C VAL A 166 3.11 17.84 -8.63
N PRO A 167 3.31 18.24 -7.35
CA PRO A 167 2.90 17.42 -6.22
C PRO A 167 1.38 17.29 -6.09
N ARG A 168 0.60 18.15 -6.77
CA ARG A 168 -0.86 18.15 -6.70
C ARG A 168 -1.53 17.38 -7.83
N THR A 169 -0.92 17.31 -9.00
CA THR A 169 -1.58 16.79 -10.22
C THR A 169 -0.69 15.91 -11.09
N GLY A 170 0.62 15.86 -10.81
CA GLY A 170 1.60 15.28 -11.73
C GLY A 170 1.83 16.11 -13.00
N LEU A 171 1.42 17.39 -13.02
CA LEU A 171 1.36 18.26 -14.20
C LEU A 171 0.51 17.63 -15.32
N GLN A 172 -0.81 17.76 -15.17
CA GLN A 172 -1.78 17.32 -16.16
C GLN A 172 -1.63 18.13 -17.45
N MET A 173 -1.26 17.45 -18.54
CA MET A 173 -1.12 18.08 -19.86
C MET A 173 -2.41 17.97 -20.68
N SER A 174 -3.15 16.87 -20.48
CA SER A 174 -4.41 16.63 -21.17
C SER A 174 -5.41 16.03 -20.20
N SER A 175 -6.61 16.60 -20.16
CA SER A 175 -7.72 16.11 -19.33
C SER A 175 -8.66 15.19 -20.07
N SER A 176 -8.69 15.29 -21.39
CA SER A 176 -9.60 14.54 -22.24
C SER A 176 -8.97 14.35 -23.61
N LYS A 177 -9.66 13.59 -24.46
CA LYS A 177 -9.30 13.45 -25.87
C LYS A 177 -9.32 14.83 -26.54
N GLY A 178 -8.21 15.20 -27.18
CA GLY A 178 -8.08 16.42 -27.96
C GLY A 178 -7.32 16.16 -29.25
N LEU A 179 -7.10 17.20 -30.05
CA LEU A 179 -6.34 17.10 -31.32
C LEU A 179 -4.90 16.59 -31.11
N LEU A 180 -4.32 16.83 -29.93
CA LEU A 180 -2.92 16.54 -29.61
C LEU A 180 -2.74 15.42 -28.59
N SER A 181 -3.83 14.84 -28.07
CA SER A 181 -3.73 13.78 -27.05
C SER A 181 -4.77 12.70 -27.25
N LYS A 182 -4.32 11.45 -27.17
CA LYS A 182 -5.15 10.25 -27.25
C LYS A 182 -5.99 10.01 -25.97
N GLY A 183 -5.64 10.67 -24.86
CA GLY A 183 -6.30 10.48 -23.58
C GLY A 183 -5.78 11.40 -22.47
N PRO A 184 -6.19 11.16 -21.22
CA PRO A 184 -5.67 11.88 -20.07
C PRO A 184 -4.21 11.50 -19.79
N THR A 185 -3.32 12.48 -19.78
CA THR A 185 -1.87 12.29 -19.58
C THR A 185 -1.31 13.23 -18.52
N THR A 186 -0.38 12.75 -17.71
CA THR A 186 0.40 13.55 -16.76
C THR A 186 1.89 13.42 -17.05
N MET A 187 2.65 14.50 -16.86
CA MET A 187 4.09 14.49 -17.12
C MET A 187 4.82 13.63 -16.09
N PHE A 188 4.49 13.84 -14.82
CA PHE A 188 4.99 13.08 -13.69
C PHE A 188 3.95 12.07 -13.23
N SER A 189 4.38 11.11 -12.41
CA SER A 189 3.45 10.18 -11.76
C SER A 189 2.45 10.99 -10.92
N PRO A 190 1.14 10.90 -11.18
CA PRO A 190 0.15 11.69 -10.46
C PRO A 190 0.04 11.20 -9.02
N PRO A 191 -0.22 12.08 -8.04
CA PRO A 191 -0.48 11.64 -6.66
C PRO A 191 -1.84 10.92 -6.57
N ASP A 192 -1.98 9.96 -5.66
CA ASP A 192 -3.23 9.20 -5.50
C ASP A 192 -4.43 10.08 -5.18
N ARG A 193 -4.23 11.12 -4.37
CA ARG A 193 -5.27 12.09 -4.05
C ARG A 193 -5.88 12.74 -5.30
N TYR A 194 -5.06 12.99 -6.31
CA TYR A 194 -5.51 13.55 -7.57
C TYR A 194 -6.29 12.54 -8.41
N VAL A 195 -5.77 11.32 -8.55
CA VAL A 195 -6.43 10.26 -9.30
C VAL A 195 -7.78 9.89 -8.65
N LYS A 196 -7.82 9.76 -7.31
CA LYS A 196 -9.05 9.57 -6.54
C LYS A 196 -10.04 10.71 -6.74
N LYS A 197 -9.58 11.97 -6.79
CA LYS A 197 -10.45 13.12 -7.09
C LYS A 197 -11.02 13.06 -8.51
N LEU A 198 -10.26 12.59 -9.49
CA LEU A 198 -10.76 12.37 -10.86
C LEU A 198 -11.78 11.24 -10.90
N LEU A 199 -11.52 10.14 -10.18
CA LEU A 199 -12.45 9.01 -10.05
C LEU A 199 -13.76 9.43 -9.39
N ARG A 200 -13.72 10.16 -8.27
CA ARG A 200 -14.92 10.67 -7.58
C ARG A 200 -15.79 11.52 -8.49
N ARG A 201 -15.18 12.50 -9.18
CA ARG A 201 -15.89 13.33 -10.17
C ARG A 201 -16.61 12.50 -11.24
N LYS A 202 -16.05 11.34 -11.61
CA LYS A 202 -16.64 10.45 -12.60
C LYS A 202 -17.72 9.54 -12.02
N SER A 203 -17.54 9.10 -10.78
CA SER A 203 -18.56 8.39 -10.04
C SER A 203 -19.80 9.28 -9.80
N ASP A 204 -19.57 10.55 -9.48
CA ASP A 204 -20.65 11.54 -9.30
C ASP A 204 -21.43 11.76 -10.60
N ASP A 205 -20.76 11.74 -11.76
CA ASP A 205 -21.43 11.76 -13.07
C ASP A 205 -22.34 10.52 -13.24
N ASP A 206 -21.93 9.33 -12.78
CA ASP A 206 -22.73 8.09 -12.80
C ASP A 206 -23.99 8.23 -11.92
N ARG A 207 -23.83 8.78 -10.69
CA ARG A 207 -24.92 9.05 -9.74
C ARG A 207 -25.93 10.08 -10.26
N SER A 208 -25.51 10.99 -11.15
CA SER A 208 -26.39 11.98 -11.79
C SER A 208 -27.36 11.37 -12.84
N GLY A 209 -27.42 10.03 -12.95
CA GLY A 209 -28.32 9.31 -13.85
C GLY A 209 -27.76 9.15 -15.28
N LYS A 210 -26.49 9.51 -15.51
CA LYS A 210 -25.81 9.30 -16.78
C LYS A 210 -24.84 8.14 -16.64
N PRO A 211 -25.25 6.90 -17.01
CA PRO A 211 -24.40 5.73 -16.84
C PRO A 211 -23.04 5.96 -17.51
N LEU A 212 -21.95 5.67 -16.80
CA LEU A 212 -20.59 5.76 -17.34
C LEU A 212 -20.50 4.96 -18.64
N SER A 213 -20.37 5.67 -19.75
CA SER A 213 -20.36 5.03 -21.06
C SER A 213 -19.08 4.22 -21.24
N LEU A 214 -19.22 2.91 -21.36
CA LEU A 214 -18.13 2.00 -21.71
C LEU A 214 -17.63 2.29 -23.14
N SER A 215 -16.34 2.07 -23.38
CA SER A 215 -15.74 2.26 -24.69
C SER A 215 -16.30 1.28 -25.74
N ILE A 216 -16.79 0.14 -25.27
CA ILE A 216 -17.36 -0.94 -26.07
C ILE A 216 -18.72 -1.31 -25.48
N ARG A 217 -19.72 -1.51 -26.36
CA ARG A 217 -21.06 -1.99 -25.99
C ARG A 217 -21.16 -3.51 -26.03
N THR A 218 -20.45 -4.15 -26.96
CA THR A 218 -20.41 -5.59 -27.11
C THR A 218 -19.55 -6.18 -26.00
N VAL A 219 -20.20 -6.61 -24.93
CA VAL A 219 -19.61 -7.53 -23.96
C VAL A 219 -19.61 -8.89 -24.64
N LYS A 220 -18.59 -9.20 -25.44
CA LYS A 220 -18.39 -10.60 -25.80
C LYS A 220 -18.03 -11.28 -24.48
N THR A 221 -18.90 -12.15 -24.01
CA THR A 221 -18.70 -12.93 -22.78
C THR A 221 -17.78 -14.11 -23.04
N GLU A 222 -17.84 -14.65 -24.25
CA GLU A 222 -17.08 -15.80 -24.71
C GLU A 222 -15.82 -15.32 -25.43
N TRP A 223 -14.75 -15.23 -24.65
CA TRP A 223 -13.39 -15.03 -25.15
C TRP A 223 -12.67 -16.36 -25.31
N ASP A 224 -13.41 -17.46 -25.40
CA ASP A 224 -12.92 -18.83 -25.22
C ASP A 224 -11.72 -19.14 -26.12
N ASP A 225 -11.72 -18.65 -27.35
CA ASP A 225 -10.58 -18.79 -28.28
C ASP A 225 -9.28 -18.12 -27.77
N LEU A 226 -9.39 -17.02 -27.02
CA LEU A 226 -8.25 -16.32 -26.37
C LEU A 226 -7.98 -16.78 -24.94
N LEU A 227 -8.92 -17.51 -24.32
CA LEU A 227 -8.83 -18.06 -22.96
C LEU A 227 -8.39 -19.51 -22.96
N THR A 228 -8.32 -20.17 -24.12
CA THR A 228 -7.55 -21.40 -24.23
C THR A 228 -6.13 -21.10 -23.73
N PRO A 229 -5.64 -21.83 -22.71
CA PRO A 229 -4.25 -21.70 -22.30
C PRO A 229 -3.39 -21.91 -23.54
N LEU A 230 -2.31 -21.14 -23.64
CA LEU A 230 -1.37 -21.27 -24.75
C LEU A 230 -0.98 -22.74 -24.85
N GLN A 231 -1.27 -23.36 -25.99
CA GLN A 231 -1.10 -24.81 -26.22
C GLN A 231 0.33 -25.27 -25.99
N ASP A 232 1.27 -24.34 -26.12
CA ASP A 232 2.65 -24.48 -25.68
C ASP A 232 2.72 -23.83 -24.29
N GLU A 233 2.79 -24.65 -23.23
CA GLU A 233 2.77 -24.30 -21.79
C GLU A 233 3.86 -23.33 -21.31
N GLU A 234 4.52 -22.63 -22.23
CA GLU A 234 5.60 -21.71 -21.92
C GLU A 234 5.06 -20.37 -21.42
N ASP A 235 5.52 -20.00 -20.22
CA ASP A 235 5.37 -18.66 -19.67
C ASP A 235 5.81 -17.60 -20.68
N GLY A 236 4.90 -16.69 -21.05
CA GLY A 236 5.15 -15.84 -22.20
C GLY A 236 4.09 -14.81 -22.49
N VAL A 237 4.38 -14.02 -23.52
CA VAL A 237 3.45 -13.02 -24.06
C VAL A 237 3.24 -13.29 -25.54
N GLN A 238 1.99 -13.55 -25.92
CA GLN A 238 1.62 -13.82 -27.31
C GLN A 238 0.82 -12.65 -27.89
N VAL A 239 1.19 -12.22 -29.09
CA VAL A 239 0.38 -11.29 -29.89
C VAL A 239 -0.35 -12.11 -30.93
N HIS A 240 -1.66 -12.21 -30.78
CA HIS A 240 -2.50 -13.06 -31.62
C HIS A 240 -2.63 -12.49 -33.03
N VAL A 241 -2.34 -13.32 -34.04
CA VAL A 241 -2.55 -12.97 -35.45
C VAL A 241 -4.01 -13.27 -35.80
N LEU A 242 -4.85 -12.24 -35.72
CA LEU A 242 -6.29 -12.39 -35.91
C LEU A 242 -6.67 -12.47 -37.40
N PRO A 243 -7.56 -13.40 -37.81
CA PRO A 243 -8.10 -13.44 -39.17
C PRO A 243 -8.78 -12.12 -39.56
N ARG A 244 -8.73 -11.75 -40.84
CA ARG A 244 -9.38 -10.51 -41.35
C ARG A 244 -10.88 -10.42 -41.01
N LYS A 245 -11.57 -11.57 -40.92
CA LYS A 245 -12.99 -11.64 -40.59
C LYS A 245 -13.28 -11.56 -39.08
N HIS A 246 -12.28 -11.74 -38.22
CA HIS A 246 -12.44 -11.75 -36.76
C HIS A 246 -12.99 -10.41 -36.23
N GLU A 247 -13.80 -10.42 -35.17
CA GLU A 247 -14.43 -9.20 -34.61
C GLU A 247 -13.43 -8.25 -33.94
N LEU A 248 -12.29 -8.81 -33.55
CA LEU A 248 -11.20 -8.12 -32.90
C LEU A 248 -10.22 -7.52 -33.90
N ARG A 249 -9.70 -6.36 -33.52
CA ARG A 249 -8.60 -5.67 -34.19
C ARG A 249 -7.25 -6.09 -33.65
N GLN A 250 -7.18 -6.35 -32.35
CA GLN A 250 -5.95 -6.64 -31.62
C GLN A 250 -6.31 -7.50 -30.42
N ALA A 251 -5.52 -8.55 -30.21
CA ALA A 251 -5.57 -9.40 -29.03
C ALA A 251 -4.13 -9.69 -28.60
N ILE A 252 -3.85 -9.52 -27.31
CA ILE A 252 -2.53 -9.75 -26.71
C ILE A 252 -2.78 -10.49 -25.40
N SER A 253 -2.14 -11.63 -25.21
CA SER A 253 -2.26 -12.42 -23.98
C SER A 253 -0.90 -12.59 -23.35
N ALA A 254 -0.86 -12.57 -22.02
CA ALA A 254 0.29 -12.98 -21.25
C ALA A 254 -0.15 -14.08 -20.29
N GLN A 255 0.67 -15.13 -20.19
CA GLN A 255 0.43 -16.29 -19.35
C GLN A 255 1.66 -16.51 -18.49
N TYR A 256 1.44 -16.71 -17.19
CA TYR A 256 2.48 -17.12 -16.27
C TYR A 256 1.95 -18.19 -15.33
N THR A 257 2.81 -19.14 -14.99
CA THR A 257 2.53 -20.25 -14.10
C THR A 257 3.38 -20.14 -12.85
N LEU A 258 2.87 -20.63 -11.72
CA LEU A 258 3.63 -20.73 -10.48
C LEU A 258 3.49 -22.14 -9.93
N SER A 259 4.62 -22.82 -9.82
CA SER A 259 4.69 -24.13 -9.19
C SER A 259 4.63 -23.99 -7.66
N PRO A 260 3.81 -24.82 -6.97
CA PRO A 260 3.87 -24.91 -5.52
C PRO A 260 5.24 -25.42 -5.01
N ASP A 261 6.05 -26.05 -5.86
CA ASP A 261 7.35 -26.59 -5.47
C ASP A 261 8.34 -25.50 -5.10
N GLU A 262 8.28 -24.32 -5.75
CA GLU A 262 9.10 -23.15 -5.37
C GLU A 262 8.85 -22.71 -3.92
N LEU A 263 7.63 -22.92 -3.42
CA LEU A 263 7.26 -22.63 -2.04
C LEU A 263 7.66 -23.76 -1.09
N LEU A 264 7.60 -25.02 -1.54
CA LEU A 264 8.04 -26.18 -0.75
C LEU A 264 9.56 -26.18 -0.53
N GLU A 265 10.34 -25.68 -1.49
CA GLU A 265 11.79 -25.50 -1.33
C GLU A 265 12.13 -24.50 -0.22
N GLU A 266 11.37 -23.40 -0.11
CA GLU A 266 11.55 -22.39 0.94
C GLU A 266 11.04 -22.89 2.32
N PHE A 267 10.02 -23.75 2.32
CA PHE A 267 9.40 -24.30 3.53
C PHE A 267 9.46 -25.83 3.57
N PRO A 268 10.66 -26.44 3.72
CA PRO A 268 10.83 -27.88 3.61
C PRO A 268 10.11 -28.64 4.74
N LEU A 269 9.41 -29.70 4.35
CA LEU A 269 8.72 -30.63 5.24
C LEU A 269 9.72 -31.73 5.65
N GLY A 270 10.60 -31.45 6.62
CA GLY A 270 11.65 -32.38 7.04
C GLY A 270 11.11 -33.77 7.40
N GLY A 271 11.51 -34.79 6.63
CA GLY A 271 11.17 -36.20 6.88
C GLY A 271 9.72 -36.60 6.55
N ALA A 272 8.97 -35.76 5.83
CA ALA A 272 7.60 -36.05 5.46
C ALA A 272 7.48 -37.20 4.45
N THR A 273 6.38 -37.96 4.56
CA THR A 273 6.04 -39.01 3.59
C THR A 273 5.58 -38.42 2.27
N LYS A 274 5.66 -39.19 1.17
CA LYS A 274 5.19 -38.74 -0.16
C LYS A 274 3.72 -38.28 -0.15
N ALA A 275 2.88 -38.92 0.67
CA ALA A 275 1.48 -38.56 0.82
C ALA A 275 1.30 -37.19 1.51
N GLU A 276 2.09 -36.91 2.55
CA GLU A 276 2.08 -35.62 3.25
C GLU A 276 2.61 -34.50 2.35
N ILE A 277 3.63 -34.77 1.54
CA ILE A 277 4.14 -33.80 0.55
C ILE A 277 3.06 -33.46 -0.46
N LYS A 278 2.35 -34.46 -1.00
CA LYS A 278 1.22 -34.23 -1.93
C LYS A 278 0.11 -33.40 -1.27
N GLN A 279 -0.27 -33.74 -0.03
CA GLN A 279 -1.31 -33.00 0.69
C GLN A 279 -0.91 -31.54 0.96
N GLU A 280 0.33 -31.26 1.37
CA GLU A 280 0.75 -29.88 1.59
C GLU A 280 0.91 -29.14 0.25
N ARG A 281 1.26 -29.83 -0.85
CA ARG A 281 1.26 -29.26 -2.20
C ARG A 281 -0.14 -28.79 -2.60
N ASP A 282 -1.14 -29.65 -2.49
CA ASP A 282 -2.55 -29.31 -2.76
C ASP A 282 -3.00 -28.13 -1.89
N TYR A 283 -2.64 -28.13 -0.61
CA TYR A 283 -2.94 -27.02 0.30
C TYR A 283 -2.27 -25.69 -0.11
N ILE A 284 -1.02 -25.73 -0.60
CA ILE A 284 -0.31 -24.54 -1.08
C ILE A 284 -0.98 -23.99 -2.34
N VAL A 285 -1.40 -24.86 -3.24
CA VAL A 285 -2.15 -24.49 -4.45
C VAL A 285 -3.46 -23.81 -4.09
N ASP A 286 -4.24 -24.39 -3.18
CA ASP A 286 -5.50 -23.80 -2.72
C ASP A 286 -5.29 -22.39 -2.12
N MET A 287 -4.20 -22.20 -1.36
CA MET A 287 -3.84 -20.87 -0.85
C MET A 287 -3.43 -19.90 -1.95
N LEU A 288 -2.69 -20.36 -2.96
CA LEU A 288 -2.27 -19.55 -4.11
C LEU A 288 -3.49 -19.08 -4.92
N VAL A 289 -4.41 -19.98 -5.21
CA VAL A 289 -5.67 -19.66 -5.91
C VAL A 289 -6.51 -18.70 -5.07
N SER A 290 -6.75 -19.01 -3.79
CA SER A 290 -7.52 -18.14 -2.89
C SER A 290 -6.91 -16.75 -2.70
N ASN A 291 -5.57 -16.64 -2.64
CA ASN A 291 -4.92 -15.34 -2.55
C ASN A 291 -4.99 -14.56 -3.87
N ALA A 292 -4.92 -15.24 -5.02
CA ALA A 292 -5.10 -14.63 -6.33
C ALA A 292 -6.54 -14.12 -6.53
N GLU A 293 -7.55 -14.89 -6.12
CA GLU A 293 -8.96 -14.47 -6.10
C GLU A 293 -9.16 -13.20 -5.26
N LYS A 294 -8.65 -13.18 -4.04
CA LYS A 294 -8.74 -11.99 -3.16
C LYS A 294 -8.10 -10.77 -3.83
N LEU A 295 -7.01 -10.95 -4.57
CA LEU A 295 -6.41 -9.84 -5.33
C LEU A 295 -7.32 -9.35 -6.47
N LEU A 296 -8.09 -10.24 -7.12
CA LEU A 296 -9.09 -9.85 -8.11
C LEU A 296 -10.29 -9.13 -7.47
N GLU A 297 -10.77 -9.61 -6.33
CA GLU A 297 -11.88 -9.01 -5.57
C GLU A 297 -11.52 -7.61 -5.03
N GLU A 298 -10.33 -7.49 -4.41
CA GLU A 298 -9.74 -6.23 -3.94
C GLU A 298 -9.32 -5.33 -5.11
N ARG A 299 -9.14 -5.93 -6.30
CA ARG A 299 -8.61 -5.33 -7.54
C ARG A 299 -7.19 -4.81 -7.41
N ASN A 300 -6.45 -5.33 -6.46
CA ASN A 300 -5.08 -4.93 -6.23
C ASN A 300 -4.13 -5.63 -7.22
N PHE A 301 -4.30 -5.35 -8.52
CA PHE A 301 -3.55 -6.01 -9.59
C PHE A 301 -2.04 -5.73 -9.55
N ILE A 302 -1.59 -4.73 -8.78
CA ILE A 302 -0.22 -4.20 -8.78
C ILE A 302 0.25 -3.94 -7.35
N GLU A 303 0.09 -4.92 -6.46
CA GLU A 303 0.61 -4.82 -5.10
C GLU A 303 2.13 -5.02 -5.08
N PHE A 304 2.60 -6.07 -5.75
CA PHE A 304 4.01 -6.42 -5.85
C PHE A 304 4.38 -6.60 -7.32
N SER A 305 4.99 -5.59 -7.93
CA SER A 305 5.54 -5.70 -9.29
C SER A 305 7.05 -5.89 -9.26
N SER A 306 7.57 -6.76 -10.13
CA SER A 306 9.02 -7.01 -10.27
C SER A 306 9.82 -5.75 -10.59
N THR A 307 9.18 -4.82 -11.29
CA THR A 307 9.78 -3.53 -11.70
C THR A 307 9.93 -2.55 -10.52
N THR A 308 9.29 -2.81 -9.38
CA THR A 308 9.47 -2.01 -8.15
C THR A 308 10.71 -2.40 -7.32
N SER A 309 11.25 -3.61 -7.50
CA SER A 309 12.36 -4.12 -6.67
C SER A 309 13.75 -3.93 -7.27
N GLY A 310 13.86 -3.37 -8.48
CA GLY A 310 15.14 -3.05 -9.12
C GLY A 310 15.79 -1.81 -8.48
N THR A 311 16.86 -2.03 -7.73
CA THR A 311 17.70 -1.05 -7.02
C THR A 311 18.36 0.02 -7.89
N ASP A 312 18.23 -0.04 -9.22
CA ASP A 312 18.89 0.89 -10.14
C ASP A 312 17.96 1.97 -10.73
N SER A 313 16.67 1.97 -10.37
CA SER A 313 15.80 3.08 -10.75
C SER A 313 15.90 4.23 -9.75
N ASP A 314 16.93 5.05 -9.90
CA ASP A 314 17.22 6.30 -9.16
C ASP A 314 16.04 7.31 -9.07
N ASN A 315 14.89 7.01 -9.67
CA ASN A 315 13.66 7.82 -9.59
C ASN A 315 12.39 7.05 -9.17
N GLY A 316 12.51 5.82 -8.66
CA GLY A 316 11.60 5.16 -7.69
C GLY A 316 10.10 5.00 -7.99
N SER A 317 9.59 5.42 -9.15
CA SER A 317 8.16 5.30 -9.46
C SER A 317 7.87 3.99 -10.20
N PRO A 318 6.89 3.18 -9.75
CA PRO A 318 6.49 1.97 -10.46
C PRO A 318 6.04 2.32 -11.88
N LEU A 319 6.36 1.45 -12.85
CA LEU A 319 6.00 1.67 -14.26
C LEU A 319 4.49 1.59 -14.50
N ILE A 320 3.80 0.78 -13.69
CA ILE A 320 2.34 0.71 -13.67
C ILE A 320 1.88 0.86 -12.22
N ARG A 321 0.81 1.63 -12.00
CA ARG A 321 0.15 1.75 -10.69
C ARG A 321 -1.35 1.61 -10.86
N ASN A 322 -2.00 0.82 -10.02
CA ASN A 322 -3.45 0.77 -9.98
C ASN A 322 -3.99 1.66 -8.86
N VAL A 323 -5.00 2.49 -9.16
CA VAL A 323 -5.69 3.33 -8.18
C VAL A 323 -7.17 3.06 -8.28
N ILE A 324 -7.75 2.61 -7.16
CA ILE A 324 -9.18 2.30 -7.04
C ILE A 324 -9.82 3.30 -6.09
N LEU A 325 -11.11 3.56 -6.30
CA LEU A 325 -11.92 4.27 -5.32
C LEU A 325 -12.34 3.27 -4.23
N SER A 326 -11.61 3.25 -3.11
CA SER A 326 -12.10 2.66 -1.87
C SER A 326 -13.01 3.71 -1.22
N ASP A 327 -14.32 3.56 -1.40
CA ASP A 327 -15.27 4.31 -0.58
C ASP A 327 -15.37 3.55 0.75
N ASP A 328 -14.73 4.12 1.78
CA ASP A 328 -14.72 3.56 3.14
C ASP A 328 -16.01 3.90 3.91
N ASP A 329 -16.96 4.64 3.31
CA ASP A 329 -17.99 5.38 4.07
C ASP A 329 -19.46 5.07 3.74
N ASP A 330 -19.80 4.40 2.63
CA ASP A 330 -21.20 4.12 2.30
C ASP A 330 -21.35 2.70 1.75
N GLY A 331 -22.08 1.85 2.48
CA GLY A 331 -22.24 0.39 2.28
C GLY A 331 -22.92 -0.09 0.98
N ASP A 332 -22.75 0.62 -0.13
CA ASP A 332 -23.24 0.22 -1.44
C ASP A 332 -22.09 -0.38 -2.27
N GLY A 333 -22.05 -1.71 -2.35
CA GLY A 333 -20.98 -2.50 -2.99
C GLY A 333 -20.75 -2.19 -4.47
N ASP A 334 -21.63 -1.40 -5.09
CA ASP A 334 -21.56 -1.00 -6.49
C ASP A 334 -20.53 0.09 -6.80
N ASN A 335 -20.10 0.90 -5.81
CA ASN A 335 -19.09 1.95 -6.01
C ASN A 335 -17.68 1.40 -6.21
N LYS A 336 -17.42 0.18 -5.72
CA LYS A 336 -16.30 -0.63 -6.15
C LYS A 336 -16.63 -1.11 -7.56
N LYS A 337 -16.65 -0.29 -8.61
CA LYS A 337 -16.61 -0.82 -10.01
C LYS A 337 -15.62 -0.09 -10.91
N VAL A 338 -15.08 1.06 -10.50
CA VAL A 338 -14.25 1.91 -11.36
C VAL A 338 -12.83 2.07 -10.80
N GLY A 339 -11.83 2.04 -11.68
CA GLY A 339 -10.42 2.25 -11.33
C GLY A 339 -9.63 2.95 -12.42
N VAL A 340 -8.37 3.29 -12.11
CA VAL A 340 -7.42 3.88 -13.05
C VAL A 340 -6.10 3.13 -12.99
N LEU A 341 -5.66 2.62 -14.14
CA LEU A 341 -4.29 2.18 -14.34
C LEU A 341 -3.45 3.36 -14.82
N VAL A 342 -2.45 3.75 -14.04
CA VAL A 342 -1.45 4.75 -14.38
C VAL A 342 -0.27 4.03 -15.01
N VAL A 343 -0.02 4.25 -16.30
CA VAL A 343 1.02 3.53 -17.06
C VAL A 343 2.05 4.54 -17.57
N ARG A 344 3.32 4.37 -17.19
CA ARG A 344 4.43 5.19 -17.71
C ARG A 344 4.70 4.86 -19.19
N GLY A 345 4.88 5.88 -20.01
CA GLY A 345 5.15 5.72 -21.45
C GLY A 345 3.90 5.49 -22.31
N LEU A 346 2.73 5.31 -21.70
CA LEU A 346 1.46 5.20 -22.43
C LEU A 346 1.02 6.56 -23.01
N GLY A 347 1.38 7.66 -22.35
CA GLY A 347 1.12 9.01 -22.81
C GLY A 347 2.11 9.46 -23.89
N ASP A 348 1.66 10.37 -24.75
CA ASP A 348 2.52 10.96 -25.79
C ASP A 348 3.79 11.58 -25.17
N PHE A 349 4.94 11.44 -25.81
CA PHE A 349 6.26 11.89 -25.32
C PHE A 349 6.73 11.19 -24.03
N GLY A 350 6.43 9.91 -23.85
CA GLY A 350 6.89 9.12 -22.69
C GLY A 350 6.18 9.45 -21.38
N ARG A 351 5.07 10.19 -21.45
CA ARG A 351 4.28 10.64 -20.30
C ARG A 351 3.51 9.49 -19.66
N HIS A 352 2.99 9.72 -18.46
CA HIS A 352 2.09 8.79 -17.81
C HIS A 352 0.70 8.89 -18.46
N GLY A 353 0.18 7.76 -18.94
CA GLY A 353 -1.19 7.65 -19.41
C GLY A 353 -2.09 7.15 -18.30
N LEU A 354 -3.27 7.76 -18.15
CA LEU A 354 -4.30 7.31 -17.22
C LEU A 354 -5.33 6.49 -17.99
N LEU A 355 -5.43 5.20 -17.68
CA LEU A 355 -6.38 4.27 -18.29
C LEU A 355 -7.53 4.01 -17.31
N PHE A 356 -8.64 4.69 -17.55
CA PHE A 356 -9.86 4.51 -16.76
C PHE A 356 -10.59 3.24 -17.19
N TYR A 357 -10.97 2.41 -16.23
CA TYR A 357 -11.70 1.17 -16.47
C TYR A 357 -12.87 0.99 -15.51
N LYS A 358 -13.86 0.21 -15.92
CA LYS A 358 -14.96 -0.29 -15.10
C LYS A 358 -14.96 -1.82 -15.15
N VAL A 359 -15.14 -2.47 -14.00
CA VAL A 359 -15.38 -3.91 -13.92
C VAL A 359 -16.72 -4.20 -14.55
N THR A 360 -16.72 -5.05 -15.57
CA THR A 360 -17.94 -5.42 -16.32
C THR A 360 -18.37 -6.84 -16.07
N ASN A 361 -17.44 -7.73 -15.77
CA ASN A 361 -17.73 -9.11 -15.39
C ASN A 361 -16.78 -9.55 -14.28
N HIS A 362 -17.29 -10.29 -13.30
CA HIS A 362 -16.51 -10.93 -12.26
C HIS A 362 -17.18 -12.27 -11.96
N VAL A 363 -16.51 -13.35 -12.31
CA VAL A 363 -16.93 -14.71 -12.01
C VAL A 363 -16.00 -15.20 -10.91
N PRO A 364 -16.42 -15.15 -9.63
CA PRO A 364 -15.65 -15.74 -8.54
C PRO A 364 -15.68 -17.28 -8.67
N VAL A 365 -14.75 -17.95 -8.00
CA VAL A 365 -14.80 -19.42 -7.89
C VAL A 365 -16.01 -19.80 -7.04
N TYR A 366 -16.94 -20.53 -7.65
CA TYR A 366 -18.03 -21.18 -6.93
C TYR A 366 -17.65 -22.65 -6.78
N SER A 367 -17.83 -23.18 -5.56
CA SER A 367 -17.44 -24.55 -5.16
C SER A 367 -18.10 -25.67 -5.97
N ASP A 368 -19.08 -25.36 -6.80
CA ASP A 368 -19.97 -26.34 -7.44
C ASP A 368 -19.71 -26.48 -8.95
N ALA A 369 -18.78 -25.72 -9.51
CA ALA A 369 -18.32 -25.90 -10.89
C ALA A 369 -17.04 -26.74 -10.90
N ASP A 370 -16.95 -27.73 -11.80
CA ASP A 370 -15.77 -28.60 -11.98
C ASP A 370 -14.48 -27.83 -12.36
N ASP A 371 -14.56 -26.51 -12.57
CA ASP A 371 -13.45 -25.63 -12.92
C ASP A 371 -13.15 -24.64 -11.77
N ASP A 372 -12.09 -24.91 -11.00
CA ASP A 372 -11.46 -23.99 -10.03
C ASP A 372 -10.84 -22.76 -10.76
N SER A 373 -11.70 -21.92 -11.34
CA SER A 373 -11.30 -20.76 -12.14
C SER A 373 -12.02 -19.49 -11.71
N SER A 374 -11.25 -18.42 -11.51
CA SER A 374 -11.75 -17.07 -11.27
C SER A 374 -11.45 -16.20 -12.48
N SER A 375 -12.44 -15.42 -12.90
CA SER A 375 -12.24 -14.45 -13.98
C SER A 375 -12.74 -13.07 -13.63
N LEU A 376 -12.00 -12.06 -14.09
CA LEU A 376 -12.32 -10.65 -13.94
C LEU A 376 -12.11 -9.94 -15.26
N THR A 377 -13.18 -9.32 -15.78
CA THR A 377 -13.11 -8.50 -16.98
C THR A 377 -13.25 -7.02 -16.62
N VAL A 378 -12.25 -6.23 -17.00
CA VAL A 378 -12.30 -4.76 -16.92
C VAL A 378 -12.41 -4.15 -18.31
N THR A 379 -13.39 -3.26 -18.49
CA THR A 379 -13.64 -2.56 -19.75
C THR A 379 -13.21 -1.10 -19.64
N THR A 380 -12.52 -0.57 -20.65
CA THR A 380 -12.08 0.83 -20.63
C THR A 380 -13.26 1.80 -20.76
N LEU A 381 -13.17 2.98 -20.14
CA LEU A 381 -14.20 4.02 -20.26
C LEU A 381 -14.08 4.79 -21.59
N LYS A 382 -15.23 5.10 -22.21
CA LYS A 382 -15.30 5.81 -23.50
C LYS A 382 -14.63 7.18 -23.38
N ASN A 383 -13.81 7.53 -24.37
CA ASN A 383 -13.06 8.80 -24.45
C ASN A 383 -12.05 9.05 -23.31
N MET A 384 -11.84 8.10 -22.40
CA MET A 384 -10.93 8.24 -21.25
C MET A 384 -9.79 7.22 -21.24
N GLY A 385 -9.80 6.24 -22.13
CA GLY A 385 -8.67 5.33 -22.35
C GLY A 385 -7.78 5.72 -23.54
N PHE A 386 -6.58 5.14 -23.58
CA PHE A 386 -5.68 5.16 -24.75
C PHE A 386 -6.07 4.12 -25.80
N PHE A 387 -6.83 3.10 -25.37
CA PHE A 387 -7.45 2.11 -26.22
C PHE A 387 -8.90 1.89 -25.79
N ASP A 388 -9.72 1.42 -26.72
CA ASP A 388 -11.11 1.05 -26.47
C ASP A 388 -11.17 -0.48 -26.48
N GLY A 389 -11.21 -1.10 -25.30
CA GLY A 389 -10.92 -2.52 -25.15
C GLY A 389 -11.36 -3.07 -23.80
N GLN A 390 -11.10 -4.37 -23.64
CA GLN A 390 -11.24 -5.09 -22.39
C GLN A 390 -9.90 -5.69 -22.00
N ILE A 391 -9.65 -5.78 -20.70
CA ILE A 391 -8.59 -6.62 -20.13
C ILE A 391 -9.30 -7.70 -19.33
N HIS A 392 -9.10 -8.94 -19.75
CA HIS A 392 -9.57 -10.12 -19.08
C HIS A 392 -8.45 -10.70 -18.24
N ILE A 393 -8.72 -10.98 -16.98
CA ILE A 393 -7.79 -11.61 -16.05
C ILE A 393 -8.43 -12.93 -15.66
N HIS A 394 -7.72 -14.01 -15.91
CA HIS A 394 -8.16 -15.37 -15.64
C HIS A 394 -7.13 -16.02 -14.72
N VAL A 395 -7.62 -16.61 -13.64
CA VAL A 395 -6.83 -17.36 -12.67
C VAL A 395 -7.43 -18.75 -12.63
N LYS A 396 -6.63 -19.78 -12.87
CA LYS A 396 -7.09 -21.16 -12.91
C LYS A 396 -6.08 -22.09 -12.23
N ARG A 397 -6.57 -23.11 -11.55
CA ARG A 397 -5.75 -24.26 -11.15
C ARG A 397 -5.57 -25.19 -12.34
N LEU A 398 -4.33 -25.57 -12.66
CA LEU A 398 -4.06 -26.57 -13.69
C LEU A 398 -4.01 -27.97 -13.07
N PRO A 399 -5.05 -28.81 -13.21
CA PRO A 399 -5.06 -30.15 -12.62
C PRO A 399 -4.00 -31.07 -13.25
N ASP A 400 -3.75 -30.90 -14.55
CA ASP A 400 -2.82 -31.74 -15.31
C ASP A 400 -1.34 -31.45 -15.01
N HIS A 401 -1.04 -30.26 -14.48
CA HIS A 401 0.30 -29.80 -14.13
C HIS A 401 0.47 -29.70 -12.63
N ASP A 402 0.16 -30.79 -11.92
CA ASP A 402 0.38 -30.89 -10.47
C ASP A 402 -0.30 -29.79 -9.62
N GLY A 403 -1.38 -29.20 -10.12
CA GLY A 403 -2.07 -28.10 -9.46
C GLY A 403 -1.38 -26.74 -9.58
N MET A 404 -0.51 -26.51 -10.56
CA MET A 404 0.09 -25.18 -10.76
C MET A 404 -0.97 -24.06 -10.82
N LEU A 405 -0.63 -22.89 -10.28
CA LEU A 405 -1.44 -21.68 -10.42
C LEU A 405 -1.16 -21.07 -11.80
N LEU A 406 -2.18 -21.00 -12.64
CA LEU A 406 -2.14 -20.29 -13.93
C LEU A 406 -2.74 -18.90 -13.78
N VAL A 407 -1.99 -17.86 -14.17
CA VAL A 407 -2.50 -16.49 -14.30
C VAL A 407 -2.37 -16.07 -15.76
N GLN A 408 -3.50 -15.84 -16.40
CA GLN A 408 -3.58 -15.39 -17.79
C GLN A 408 -4.26 -14.02 -17.86
N VAL A 409 -3.59 -13.05 -18.51
CA VAL A 409 -4.13 -11.71 -18.74
C VAL A 409 -4.21 -11.45 -20.23
N SER A 410 -5.41 -11.23 -20.74
CA SER A 410 -5.71 -11.01 -22.15
C SER A 410 -6.26 -9.61 -22.37
N LEU A 411 -5.58 -8.80 -23.18
CA LEU A 411 -6.05 -7.51 -23.67
C LEU A 411 -6.66 -7.69 -25.05
N ALA A 412 -7.89 -7.19 -25.21
CA ALA A 412 -8.59 -7.26 -26.49
C ALA A 412 -9.21 -5.93 -26.90
N VAL A 413 -9.10 -5.63 -28.19
CA VAL A 413 -9.62 -4.41 -28.83
C VAL A 413 -10.48 -4.83 -30.02
N PRO A 414 -11.78 -4.47 -30.08
CA PRO A 414 -12.65 -4.75 -31.22
C PRO A 414 -12.27 -3.91 -32.45
N LYS A 415 -12.75 -4.32 -33.63
CA LYS A 415 -12.52 -3.62 -34.92
C LYS A 415 -12.81 -2.12 -34.89
N GLY A 416 -13.87 -1.70 -34.20
CA GLY A 416 -14.24 -0.29 -34.03
C GLY A 416 -13.42 0.47 -32.97
N GLY A 417 -12.63 -0.24 -32.17
CA GLY A 417 -11.87 0.31 -31.06
C GLY A 417 -10.53 0.94 -31.47
N ARG A 418 -10.07 1.88 -30.63
CA ARG A 418 -8.70 2.38 -30.70
C ARG A 418 -7.73 1.30 -30.23
N ARG A 419 -6.74 0.98 -31.06
CA ARG A 419 -5.65 0.05 -30.73
C ARG A 419 -4.56 0.72 -29.91
N ILE A 420 -3.87 -0.07 -29.09
CA ILE A 420 -2.63 0.32 -28.41
C ILE A 420 -1.41 -0.17 -29.21
N SER A 421 -0.23 0.40 -28.98
CA SER A 421 1.02 -0.18 -29.53
C SER A 421 1.25 -1.57 -28.95
N ASN A 422 1.63 -2.54 -29.77
CA ASN A 422 1.85 -3.92 -29.34
C ASN A 422 2.82 -4.02 -28.17
N THR A 423 3.94 -3.29 -28.20
CA THR A 423 4.95 -3.26 -27.12
C THR A 423 4.35 -2.83 -25.78
N MET A 424 3.55 -1.76 -25.77
CA MET A 424 2.87 -1.30 -24.56
C MET A 424 1.74 -2.24 -24.12
N GLY A 425 1.01 -2.83 -25.07
CA GLY A 425 -0.01 -3.83 -24.76
C GLY A 425 0.59 -5.06 -24.09
N GLN A 426 1.67 -5.61 -24.66
CA GLN A 426 2.47 -6.70 -24.09
C GLN A 426 2.96 -6.34 -22.69
N PHE A 427 3.54 -5.16 -22.52
CA PHE A 427 4.03 -4.68 -21.23
C PHE A 427 2.92 -4.63 -20.16
N ILE A 428 1.75 -4.09 -20.50
CA ILE A 428 0.61 -4.00 -19.58
C ILE A 428 0.14 -5.40 -19.17
N VAL A 429 -0.10 -6.30 -20.13
CA VAL A 429 -0.60 -7.64 -19.80
C VAL A 429 0.43 -8.46 -19.02
N SER A 430 1.72 -8.34 -19.37
CA SER A 430 2.79 -9.07 -18.69
C SER A 430 2.99 -8.59 -17.26
N GLU A 431 2.99 -7.29 -17.02
CA GLU A 431 3.17 -6.75 -15.67
C GLU A 431 1.96 -7.03 -14.77
N LEU A 432 0.74 -6.99 -15.32
CA LEU A 432 -0.45 -7.38 -14.56
C LEU A 432 -0.39 -8.86 -14.17
N ALA A 433 -0.10 -9.75 -15.12
CA ALA A 433 -0.04 -11.19 -14.85
C ALA A 433 1.07 -11.52 -13.84
N ARG A 434 2.29 -11.01 -14.04
CA ARG A 434 3.41 -11.19 -13.11
C ARG A 434 3.11 -10.62 -11.74
N SER A 435 2.49 -9.45 -11.66
CA SER A 435 2.23 -8.82 -10.37
C SER A 435 1.18 -9.59 -9.59
N ILE A 436 0.13 -10.12 -10.23
CA ILE A 436 -0.84 -11.00 -9.56
C ILE A 436 -0.16 -12.27 -9.06
N LEU A 437 0.67 -12.91 -9.90
CA LEU A 437 1.41 -14.12 -9.54
C LEU A 437 2.35 -13.88 -8.33
N GLN A 438 3.15 -12.81 -8.39
CA GLN A 438 4.07 -12.42 -7.33
C GLN A 438 3.36 -12.03 -6.04
N SER A 439 2.22 -11.35 -6.17
CA SER A 439 1.43 -10.94 -5.01
C SER A 439 0.77 -12.14 -4.33
N SER A 440 0.24 -13.08 -5.12
CA SER A 440 -0.27 -14.35 -4.60
C SER A 440 0.84 -15.15 -3.90
N SER A 441 1.99 -15.34 -4.56
CA SER A 441 3.17 -16.01 -3.99
C SER A 441 3.60 -15.38 -2.66
N ARG A 442 3.74 -14.04 -2.61
CA ARG A 442 4.15 -13.33 -1.39
C ARG A 442 3.13 -13.45 -0.26
N ARG A 443 1.83 -13.29 -0.54
CA ARG A 443 0.77 -13.48 0.47
C ARG A 443 0.76 -14.92 1.00
N THR A 444 0.99 -15.91 0.13
CA THR A 444 1.12 -17.32 0.52
C THR A 444 2.37 -17.57 1.35
N LYS A 445 3.54 -17.05 0.96
CA LYS A 445 4.78 -17.12 1.75
C LYS A 445 4.62 -16.52 3.14
N GLN A 446 3.97 -15.36 3.26
CA GLN A 446 3.69 -14.75 4.56
C GLN A 446 2.78 -15.62 5.43
N THR A 447 1.77 -16.25 4.83
CA THR A 447 0.85 -17.15 5.52
C THR A 447 1.55 -18.43 5.98
N LEU A 448 2.36 -19.04 5.12
CA LEU A 448 3.21 -20.19 5.43
C LEU A 448 4.25 -19.87 6.51
N ALA A 449 4.89 -18.70 6.45
CA ALA A 449 5.83 -18.24 7.47
C ALA A 449 5.16 -18.11 8.84
N ARG A 450 3.96 -17.52 8.90
CA ARG A 450 3.18 -17.43 10.15
C ARG A 450 2.79 -18.82 10.67
N LYS A 451 2.37 -19.74 9.78
CA LYS A 451 2.03 -21.13 10.12
C LYS A 451 3.24 -21.88 10.66
N SER A 452 4.42 -21.74 10.04
CA SER A 452 5.66 -22.40 10.47
C SER A 452 6.18 -21.85 11.80
N GLN A 453 6.12 -20.54 12.01
CA GLN A 453 6.43 -19.91 13.30
C GLN A 453 5.50 -20.41 14.41
N ASN A 454 4.20 -20.49 14.15
CA ASN A 454 3.23 -21.02 15.11
C ASN A 454 3.49 -22.51 15.42
N ARG A 455 3.77 -23.34 14.41
CA ARG A 455 4.18 -24.74 14.59
C ARG A 455 5.44 -24.85 15.47
N ARG A 456 6.47 -24.05 15.20
CA ARG A 456 7.72 -24.02 16.01
C ARG A 456 7.46 -23.56 17.46
N TYR A 457 6.63 -22.55 17.65
CA TYR A 457 6.25 -22.05 18.97
C TYR A 457 5.51 -23.13 19.78
N LYS A 458 4.49 -23.78 19.18
CA LYS A 458 3.77 -24.90 19.81
C LYS A 458 4.69 -26.07 20.14
N ALA A 459 5.58 -26.45 19.22
CA ALA A 459 6.55 -27.52 19.45
C ALA A 459 7.54 -27.19 20.58
N SER A 460 8.03 -25.94 20.66
CA SER A 460 8.88 -25.48 21.76
C SER A 460 8.14 -25.49 23.09
N GLY A 461 6.89 -25.02 23.11
CA GLY A 461 6.01 -25.10 24.29
C GLY A 461 5.80 -26.53 24.76
N GLN A 462 5.51 -27.45 23.84
CA GLN A 462 5.33 -28.88 24.14
C GLN A 462 6.62 -29.52 24.65
N ARG A 463 7.79 -29.19 24.07
CA ARG A 463 9.09 -29.66 24.56
C ARG A 463 9.35 -29.21 25.98
N ARG A 464 9.16 -27.92 26.28
CA ARG A 464 9.30 -27.37 27.64
C ARG A 464 8.32 -28.01 28.62
N ALA A 465 7.08 -28.26 28.20
CA ALA A 465 6.08 -28.94 29.03
C ALA A 465 6.50 -30.40 29.33
N ASN A 466 6.99 -31.12 28.32
CA ASN A 466 7.49 -32.48 28.47
C ASN A 466 8.74 -32.54 29.36
N GLU A 467 9.67 -31.61 29.19
CA GLU A 467 10.86 -31.48 30.03
C GLU A 467 10.48 -31.19 31.50
N ARG A 468 9.49 -30.31 31.74
CA ARG A 468 8.93 -30.07 33.08
C ARG A 468 8.28 -31.32 33.69
N ARG A 469 7.57 -32.11 32.88
CA ARG A 469 6.98 -33.38 33.33
C ARG A 469 8.09 -34.38 33.69
N GLN A 470 9.08 -34.54 32.83
CA GLN A 470 10.22 -35.43 33.06
C GLN A 470 11.03 -35.03 34.29
N THR A 471 11.36 -33.74 34.43
CA THR A 471 12.08 -33.23 35.62
C THR A 471 11.27 -33.44 36.90
N ARG A 472 9.95 -33.25 36.87
CA ARG A 472 9.08 -33.55 38.01
C ARG A 472 9.07 -35.05 38.34
N THR A 473 8.86 -35.92 37.36
CA THR A 473 8.86 -37.38 37.56
C THR A 473 10.22 -37.87 38.05
N ASN A 474 11.33 -37.34 37.54
CA ASN A 474 12.68 -37.66 38.00
C ASN A 474 12.90 -37.21 39.45
N ARG A 475 12.39 -36.04 39.84
CA ARG A 475 12.45 -35.55 41.22
C ARG A 475 11.61 -36.40 42.18
N GLU A 476 10.41 -36.79 41.78
CA GLU A 476 9.53 -37.70 42.54
C GLU A 476 10.20 -39.07 42.73
N ARG A 477 10.79 -39.63 41.66
CA ARG A 477 11.56 -40.87 41.72
C ARG A 477 12.75 -40.78 42.68
N LEU A 478 13.49 -39.67 42.67
CA LEU A 478 14.63 -39.45 43.57
C LEU A 478 14.17 -39.33 45.03
N LEU A 479 13.04 -38.67 45.29
CA LEU A 479 12.44 -38.61 46.63
C LEU A 479 11.99 -39.98 47.14
N GLU A 480 11.40 -40.80 46.27
CA GLU A 480 10.98 -42.17 46.57
C GLU A 480 12.20 -43.06 46.90
N GLU A 481 13.27 -42.98 46.10
CA GLU A 481 14.52 -43.70 46.37
C GLU A 481 15.15 -43.30 47.71
N MET A 482 15.17 -42.00 48.03
CA MET A 482 15.64 -41.53 49.33
C MET A 482 14.75 -42.00 50.49
N ALA A 483 13.43 -42.07 50.31
CA ALA A 483 12.49 -42.55 51.31
C ALA A 483 12.65 -44.06 51.54
N GLU A 484 12.81 -44.85 50.47
CA GLU A 484 13.12 -46.26 50.55
C GLU A 484 14.44 -46.51 51.25
N ASP A 485 15.49 -45.76 50.92
CA ASP A 485 16.79 -45.94 51.56
C ASP A 485 16.74 -45.57 53.05
N ARG A 486 16.01 -44.50 53.41
CA ARG A 486 15.70 -44.21 54.82
C ARG A 486 14.94 -45.35 55.48
N ARG A 487 13.94 -45.94 54.82
CA ARG A 487 13.18 -47.09 55.32
C ARG A 487 14.07 -48.32 55.53
N ARG A 488 14.94 -48.64 54.57
CA ARG A 488 15.92 -49.73 54.66
C ARG A 488 16.89 -49.50 55.81
N ARG A 489 17.45 -48.29 55.94
CA ARG A 489 18.32 -47.90 57.07
C ARG A 489 17.60 -48.03 58.41
N TRP A 490 16.36 -47.55 58.50
CA TRP A 490 15.56 -47.65 59.71
C TRP A 490 15.22 -49.08 60.09
N GLN A 491 14.86 -49.94 59.11
CA GLN A 491 14.61 -51.38 59.33
C GLN A 491 15.86 -52.11 59.82
N ARG A 492 17.06 -51.81 59.26
CA ARG A 492 18.32 -52.37 59.75
C ARG A 492 18.61 -51.97 61.20
N ALA A 493 18.30 -50.71 61.56
CA ALA A 493 18.47 -50.21 62.92
C ALA A 493 17.40 -50.72 63.90
N ASN A 494 16.22 -51.13 63.41
CA ASN A 494 15.08 -51.56 64.22
C ASN A 494 14.53 -52.91 63.74
N PRO A 495 15.26 -54.03 63.95
CA PRO A 495 14.89 -55.35 63.43
C PRO A 495 13.54 -55.87 63.94
N ASN A 496 13.05 -55.40 65.09
CA ASN A 496 11.79 -55.83 65.71
C ASN A 496 10.58 -54.96 65.33
N ALA A 497 10.75 -53.94 64.49
CA ALA A 497 9.70 -52.96 64.18
C ALA A 497 8.45 -53.54 63.48
N GLY A 498 8.58 -54.66 62.76
CA GLY A 498 7.45 -55.35 62.14
C GLY A 498 6.50 -56.03 63.14
N SER A 499 6.91 -56.16 64.41
CA SER A 499 6.10 -56.75 65.49
C SER A 499 5.16 -55.73 66.17
N TYR A 500 5.25 -54.45 65.80
CA TYR A 500 4.32 -53.44 66.33
C TYR A 500 2.93 -53.62 65.71
N ARG A 501 2.15 -54.56 66.27
CA ARG A 501 0.70 -54.48 66.19
C ARG A 501 0.27 -53.34 67.11
N PRO A 502 -0.50 -52.34 66.64
CA PRO A 502 -1.10 -51.38 67.54
C PRO A 502 -1.92 -52.17 68.54
N SER A 503 -1.43 -52.30 69.77
CA SER A 503 -2.21 -52.91 70.84
C SER A 503 -3.48 -52.07 70.96
N ASN A 504 -4.64 -52.72 71.03
CA ASN A 504 -5.96 -52.11 71.12
C ASN A 504 -6.17 -51.27 72.41
N ARG A 505 -5.09 -50.90 73.10
CA ARG A 505 -5.07 -50.01 74.23
C ARG A 505 -5.26 -48.59 73.67
N ARG A 506 -6.53 -48.19 73.57
CA ARG A 506 -6.95 -46.80 73.35
C ARG A 506 -6.00 -45.89 74.10
N GLN A 507 -5.25 -45.07 73.37
CA GLN A 507 -4.56 -43.94 73.97
C GLN A 507 -5.65 -43.06 74.57
N MET A 508 -5.78 -43.09 75.90
CA MET A 508 -6.55 -42.07 76.59
C MET A 508 -5.85 -40.75 76.31
N SER A 509 -6.59 -39.85 75.66
CA SER A 509 -6.24 -38.45 75.52
C SER A 509 -5.80 -37.92 76.90
N PRO A 510 -4.57 -37.41 77.06
CA PRO A 510 -4.18 -36.69 78.25
C PRO A 510 -4.76 -35.29 78.13
N ASN A 511 -6.08 -35.15 78.28
CA ASN A 511 -6.82 -33.91 78.53
C ASN A 511 -8.32 -34.22 78.51
N ASN A 512 -8.82 -34.75 79.62
CA ASN A 512 -10.19 -34.64 80.10
C ASN A 512 -10.13 -34.68 81.63
N CYS A 513 -9.67 -33.56 82.20
CA CYS A 513 -10.03 -33.10 83.54
C CYS A 513 -10.60 -31.70 83.36
#